data_AF-A0A965GID2-F1
#
_entry.id   AF-A0A965GID2-F1
#
_cell.length_a   1.000
_cell.length_b   1.000
_cell.length_c   1.000
_cell.angle_alpha   90.00
_cell.angle_beta   90.00
_cell.angle_gamma   90.00
#
_symmetry.space_group_name_H-M   'P 1'
#
loop_
_entity.id
_entity.type
_entity.pdbx_description
1 polymer ?
#
loop_
_entity_poly.entity_id
_entity_poly.type
_entity_poly.pdbx_seq_one_letter_code
_entity_poly.pdbx_strand_id
1 'polypeptide(L)'
;MSEISFNPFDPEFRKDPHPFYDRLRAEQPIHKTPIGFVVLTRYDDVVNTLRNNDFSRDIELNANLPETPTRKYKRENTRSKSILNLDPPDHTERN
;
A
#
# COMPACT_ATOMS: atom_id res chain seq x y z
N MET A 1 -22.22 11.71 -7.68
CA MET A 1 -21.73 11.11 -6.43
C MET A 1 -20.62 12.01 -5.92
N SER A 2 -20.74 12.56 -4.71
CA SER A 2 -19.68 13.40 -4.13
C SER A 2 -18.43 12.54 -3.92
N GLU A 3 -17.31 12.98 -4.48
CA GLU A 3 -16.01 12.31 -4.34
C GLU A 3 -15.52 12.46 -2.90
N ILE A 4 -15.34 11.35 -2.17
CA ILE A 4 -14.75 11.37 -0.82
C ILE A 4 -13.26 11.56 -1.00
N SER A 5 -12.72 12.73 -0.63
CA SER A 5 -11.27 12.97 -0.74
C SER A 5 -10.51 12.26 0.38
N PHE A 6 -9.69 11.27 0.05
CA PHE A 6 -8.78 10.61 1.00
C PHE A 6 -7.47 11.40 1.15
N ASN A 7 -7.30 12.08 2.29
CA ASN A 7 -6.06 12.79 2.62
C ASN A 7 -5.46 12.30 3.95
N PRO A 8 -4.50 11.37 3.94
CA PRO A 8 -3.86 10.86 5.15
C PRO A 8 -2.89 11.86 5.81
N PHE A 9 -2.65 13.02 5.18
CA PHE A 9 -1.80 14.09 5.71
C PHE A 9 -2.60 15.18 6.44
N ASP A 10 -3.94 15.13 6.38
CA ASP A 10 -4.81 16.04 7.09
C ASP A 10 -4.62 15.90 8.62
N PRO A 11 -4.35 17.00 9.36
CA PRO A 11 -4.21 16.96 10.82
C PRO A 11 -5.41 16.37 11.56
N GLU A 12 -6.64 16.65 11.11
CA GLU A 12 -7.84 16.12 11.76
C GLU A 12 -8.01 14.63 11.47
N PHE A 13 -7.68 14.19 10.25
CA PHE A 13 -7.62 12.76 9.94
C PHE A 13 -6.59 12.02 10.80
N ARG A 14 -5.42 12.62 11.02
CA ARG A 14 -4.36 12.02 11.85
C ARG A 14 -4.73 11.94 13.32
N LYS A 15 -5.52 12.91 13.80
CA LYS A 15 -6.00 12.97 15.18
C LYS A 15 -7.04 11.89 15.46
N ASP A 16 -7.98 11.68 14.54
CA ASP A 16 -8.97 10.61 14.64
C ASP A 16 -9.38 10.07 13.25
N PRO A 17 -8.70 9.01 12.77
CA PRO A 17 -8.96 8.46 11.44
C PRO A 17 -10.16 7.52 11.38
N HIS A 18 -10.63 7.00 12.53
CA HIS A 18 -11.64 5.94 12.56
C HIS A 18 -12.99 6.37 11.98
N PRO A 19 -13.56 7.55 12.34
CA PRO A 19 -14.80 8.03 11.75
C PRO A 19 -14.72 8.16 10.22
N PHE A 20 -13.55 8.57 9.71
CA PHE A 20 -13.32 8.66 8.27
C PHE A 20 -13.35 7.27 7.62
N TYR A 21 -12.64 6.29 8.19
CA TYR A 21 -12.67 4.92 7.68
C TYR A 21 -14.05 4.28 7.76
N ASP A 22 -14.82 4.57 8.80
CA ASP A 22 -16.19 4.05 8.94
C ASP A 22 -17.10 4.58 7.84
N ARG A 23 -17.02 5.89 7.56
CA ARG A 23 -17.74 6.50 6.44
C ARG A 23 -17.29 5.94 5.10
N LEU A 24 -15.98 5.83 4.88
CA LEU A 24 -15.42 5.31 3.65
C LEU A 24 -15.85 3.85 3.42
N ARG A 25 -15.85 3.03 4.47
CA ARG A 25 -16.29 1.62 4.41
C ARG A 25 -17.77 1.45 4.10
N ALA A 26 -18.61 2.38 4.56
CA ALA A 26 -20.04 2.38 4.31
C ALA A 26 -20.40 2.87 2.90
N GLU A 27 -19.78 3.96 2.44
CA GLU A 27 -20.15 4.63 1.19
C GLU A 27 -19.32 4.16 -0.02
N GLN A 28 -18.01 3.95 0.13
CA GLN A 28 -17.06 3.63 -0.94
C GLN A 28 -15.94 2.70 -0.43
N PRO A 29 -16.25 1.42 -0.15
CA PRO A 29 -15.34 0.51 0.52
C PRO A 29 -14.03 0.24 -0.25
N ILE A 30 -14.09 0.39 -1.58
CA ILE A 30 -12.96 0.38 -2.51
C ILE A 30 -12.90 1.79 -3.12
N HIS A 31 -11.94 2.59 -2.68
CA HIS A 31 -11.83 3.99 -3.07
C HIS A 31 -10.59 4.22 -3.94
N LYS A 32 -10.79 4.80 -5.13
CA LYS A 32 -9.70 5.21 -6.02
C LYS A 32 -9.35 6.67 -5.73
N THR A 33 -8.11 6.90 -5.32
CA THR A 33 -7.59 8.25 -5.10
C THR A 33 -7.28 8.94 -6.43
N PRO A 34 -7.30 10.28 -6.50
CA PRO A 34 -6.94 11.04 -7.71
C PRO A 34 -5.51 10.76 -8.22
N ILE A 35 -4.62 10.31 -7.34
CA ILE A 35 -3.22 9.96 -7.66
C ILE A 35 -3.05 8.48 -8.07
N GLY A 36 -4.14 7.75 -8.25
CA GLY A 36 -4.15 6.39 -8.82
C GLY A 36 -4.03 5.25 -7.81
N PHE A 37 -3.84 5.53 -6.52
CA PHE A 37 -3.87 4.48 -5.49
C PHE A 37 -5.29 3.99 -5.21
N VAL A 38 -5.41 2.71 -4.90
CA VAL A 38 -6.65 2.07 -4.44
C VAL A 38 -6.56 1.88 -2.92
N VAL A 39 -7.56 2.38 -2.20
CA VAL A 39 -7.72 2.23 -0.76
C VAL A 39 -8.80 1.19 -0.50
N LEU A 40 -8.44 0.12 0.21
CA LEU A 40 -9.34 -0.94 0.65
C LEU A 40 -9.64 -0.74 2.14
N THR A 41 -10.92 -0.78 2.52
CA THR A 41 -11.34 -0.48 3.90
C THR A 41 -12.08 -1.63 4.60
N ARG A 42 -12.52 -2.65 3.85
CA ARG A 42 -13.13 -3.86 4.41
C ARG A 42 -12.06 -4.90 4.71
N TYR A 43 -12.25 -5.62 5.81
CA TYR A 43 -11.33 -6.65 6.25
C TYR A 43 -11.13 -7.73 5.18
N ASP A 44 -12.21 -8.24 4.61
CA ASP A 44 -12.16 -9.33 3.62
C ASP A 44 -11.36 -8.92 2.37
N ASP A 45 -11.58 -7.69 1.87
CA ASP A 45 -10.85 -7.16 0.71
C ASP A 45 -9.35 -7.08 1.01
N VAL A 46 -8.97 -6.54 2.16
CA VAL A 46 -7.57 -6.42 2.59
C VAL A 46 -6.92 -7.80 2.73
N VAL A 47 -7.59 -8.75 3.40
CA VAL A 47 -7.04 -10.09 3.63
C VAL A 47 -6.90 -10.86 2.34
N ASN A 48 -7.89 -10.80 1.45
CA ASN A 48 -7.82 -11.48 0.15
C ASN A 48 -6.71 -10.90 -0.71
N THR A 49 -6.56 -9.57 -0.77
CA THR A 49 -5.48 -8.92 -1.52
C THR A 49 -4.11 -9.30 -0.96
N LEU A 50 -3.93 -9.27 0.37
CA LEU A 50 -2.63 -9.58 0.99
C LEU A 50 -2.23 -11.06 0.89
N ARG A 51 -3.20 -11.96 0.73
CA ARG A 51 -2.95 -13.41 0.59
C ARG A 51 -2.75 -13.85 -0.85
N ASN A 52 -3.18 -13.06 -1.82
CA ASN A 52 -3.07 -13.42 -3.23
C ASN A 52 -1.74 -12.91 -3.81
N ASN A 53 -0.97 -13.85 -4.37
CA ASN A 53 0.32 -13.60 -5.01
C ASN A 53 0.21 -12.73 -6.29
N ASP A 54 -0.99 -12.58 -6.84
CA ASP A 54 -1.24 -11.65 -7.96
C ASP A 54 -1.05 -10.17 -7.55
N PHE A 55 -1.11 -9.87 -6.25
CA PHE A 55 -0.90 -8.53 -5.68
C PHE A 55 0.39 -8.45 -4.86
N SER A 56 1.30 -9.41 -5.08
CA SER A 56 2.52 -9.62 -4.30
C SER A 56 3.52 -8.47 -4.39
N ARG A 57 4.31 -8.34 -3.32
CA ARG A 57 5.02 -7.13 -2.89
C ARG A 57 6.42 -6.99 -3.49
N ASP A 58 6.63 -7.44 -4.71
CA ASP A 58 7.84 -7.08 -5.42
C ASP A 58 7.72 -5.62 -5.90
N ILE A 59 7.80 -4.69 -4.94
CA ILE A 59 7.72 -3.24 -5.13
C ILE A 59 8.82 -2.78 -6.11
N GLU A 60 9.96 -3.49 -6.14
CA GLU A 60 11.01 -3.22 -7.12
C GLU A 60 10.62 -3.62 -8.54
N LEU A 61 9.86 -4.71 -8.72
CA LEU A 61 9.38 -5.16 -10.05
C LEU A 61 8.12 -4.41 -10.51
N ASN A 62 7.23 -4.06 -9.58
CA ASN A 62 5.86 -3.63 -9.90
C ASN A 62 5.59 -2.13 -9.68
N ALA A 63 6.47 -1.40 -8.99
CA ALA A 63 6.28 0.03 -8.80
C ALA A 63 6.76 0.82 -10.03
N ASN A 64 5.81 1.42 -10.76
CA ASN A 64 6.07 2.45 -11.77
C ASN A 64 6.50 3.79 -11.13
N LEU A 65 7.51 3.74 -10.27
CA LEU A 65 8.10 4.94 -9.67
C LEU A 65 9.16 5.51 -10.63
N PRO A 66 9.17 6.84 -10.88
CA PRO A 66 10.22 7.46 -11.66
C PRO A 66 11.59 7.09 -11.08
N GLU A 67 12.48 6.62 -11.94
CA GLU A 67 13.83 6.24 -11.53
C GLU A 67 14.66 7.49 -11.29
N THR A 68 14.95 7.79 -10.03
CA THR A 68 15.84 8.89 -9.64
C THR A 68 17.24 8.35 -9.33
N PRO A 69 18.30 9.16 -9.47
CA PRO A 69 19.67 8.74 -9.14
C PRO A 69 19.78 8.20 -7.71
N THR A 70 19.06 8.80 -6.77
CA THR A 70 18.96 8.37 -5.37
C THR A 70 18.28 7.01 -5.22
N ARG A 71 17.21 6.75 -5.98
CA ARG A 71 16.48 5.47 -5.96
C ARG A 71 17.33 4.34 -6.58
N LYS A 72 18.04 4.63 -7.67
CA LYS A 72 18.99 3.71 -8.30
C LYS A 72 20.13 3.34 -7.34
N TYR A 73 20.75 4.34 -6.71
CA TYR A 73 21.78 4.12 -5.69
C TYR A 73 21.28 3.26 -4.52
N LYS A 74 20.06 3.53 -4.03
CA LYS A 74 19.43 2.74 -2.97
C LYS A 74 19.18 1.30 -3.42
N ARG A 75 18.70 1.05 -4.63
CA ARG A 75 18.51 -0.31 -5.17
C ARG A 75 19.84 -1.06 -5.27
N GLU A 76 20.89 -0.40 -5.72
CA GLU A 76 22.21 -1.01 -5.92
C GLU A 76 22.96 -1.25 -4.61
N ASN A 77 22.86 -0.34 -3.63
CA ASN A 77 23.65 -0.38 -2.39
C ASN A 77 22.90 -0.87 -1.14
N THR A 78 21.56 -0.82 -1.09
CA THR A 78 20.79 -1.40 0.01
C THR A 78 20.34 -2.81 -0.34
N ARG A 79 21.30 -3.73 -0.48
CA ARG A 79 21.06 -5.19 -0.47
C ARG A 79 20.67 -5.72 0.92
N SER A 80 20.13 -4.86 1.79
CA SER A 80 19.51 -5.26 3.04
C SER A 80 18.09 -5.73 2.71
N LYS A 81 17.99 -6.95 2.17
CA LYS A 81 16.74 -7.69 2.02
C LYS A 81 16.05 -7.77 3.40
N SER A 82 15.19 -6.81 3.69
CA SER A 82 14.39 -6.79 4.91
C SER A 82 13.25 -7.79 4.76
N ILE A 83 12.90 -8.51 5.82
CA ILE A 83 11.78 -9.46 5.86
C ILE A 83 10.41 -8.80 5.56
N LEU A 84 10.37 -7.48 5.40
CA LEU A 84 9.17 -6.73 5.05
C LEU A 84 8.94 -6.58 3.53
N ASN A 85 9.94 -6.91 2.70
CA ASN A 85 9.98 -6.52 1.28
C ASN A 85 10.33 -7.65 0.28
N LEU A 86 10.38 -8.92 0.69
CA LEU A 86 10.56 -10.00 -0.27
C LEU A 86 9.21 -10.66 -0.56
N ASP A 87 9.20 -11.55 -1.52
CA ASP A 87 8.11 -12.49 -1.73
C ASP A 87 8.68 -13.92 -1.56
N PRO A 88 7.85 -14.94 -1.32
CA PRO A 88 8.31 -16.33 -1.29
C PRO A 88 9.06 -16.71 -2.60
N PRO A 89 10.11 -17.54 -2.56
CA PRO A 89 10.56 -18.38 -1.45
C PRO A 89 11.56 -17.72 -0.49
N ASP A 90 12.05 -16.52 -0.79
CA ASP A 90 13.12 -15.87 -0.02
C ASP A 90 12.71 -15.57 1.45
N HIS A 91 11.40 -15.47 1.72
CA HIS A 91 10.85 -15.30 3.07
C HIS A 91 10.75 -16.58 3.91
N THR A 92 10.85 -17.76 3.30
CA THR A 92 10.57 -19.02 3.98
C THR A 92 11.84 -19.64 4.60
N GLU A 93 13.04 -19.20 4.20
CA GLU A 93 14.31 -19.86 4.58
C GLU A 93 15.06 -19.18 5.74
N ARG A 94 14.55 -18.07 6.30
CA ARG A 94 15.20 -17.35 7.42
C ARG A 94 14.39 -17.51 8.72
N ASN A 95 14.52 -18.67 9.37
CA ASN A 95 14.16 -18.86 10.77
C ASN A 95 15.33 -19.50 11.52
#